data_AF-A0A537EK47-F1
#
_entry.id   AF-A0A537EK47-F1
#
_cell.length_a   1.000
_cell.length_b   1.000
_cell.length_c   1.000
_cell.angle_alpha   90.00
_cell.angle_beta   90.00
_cell.angle_gamma   90.00
#
_symmetry.space_group_name_H-M   'P 1'
#
loop_
_entity.id
_entity.type
_entity.pdbx_description
1 polymer ?
#
loop_
_entity_poly.entity_id
_entity_poly.type
_entity_poly.pdbx_seq_one_letter_code
_entity_poly.pdbx_strand_id
1 'polypeptide(L)'
;MRMSRNLGTVNVRFRRRYLAVPIFLMVVAALLIVRFNAAGPSAPQRVASPPSPQCRKGNPLEGVSNPLRLRVISNCEVAGGIVKSVTIQDDGNWRIDVSLSPQYGKLLDVGNVNHQNGWLVLELISRDQPTISVPLVGKQIIFVGPLVYDSENYWNAIYPVWSIQDD
;
A
#
# COMPACT_ATOMS: atom_id res chain seq x y z
N MET A 1 -52.81 65.92 -14.11
CA MET A 1 -51.35 65.65 -14.03
C MET A 1 -51.07 64.34 -14.74
N ARG A 2 -49.94 64.29 -15.48
CA ARG A 2 -49.32 63.12 -16.15
C ARG A 2 -49.62 62.93 -17.65
N MET A 3 -48.78 63.63 -18.42
CA MET A 3 -48.36 63.38 -19.81
C MET A 3 -48.06 61.89 -20.07
N SER A 4 -48.48 61.36 -21.21
CA SER A 4 -47.92 60.14 -21.80
C SER A 4 -47.34 60.49 -23.17
N ARG A 5 -46.04 60.26 -23.35
CA ARG A 5 -45.27 60.53 -24.57
C ARG A 5 -45.16 59.27 -25.42
N ASN A 6 -45.24 59.47 -26.74
CA ASN A 6 -45.05 58.50 -27.82
C ASN A 6 -43.76 57.66 -27.68
N LEU A 7 -43.86 56.35 -27.91
CA LEU A 7 -42.70 55.49 -28.17
C LEU A 7 -42.32 55.57 -29.66
N GLY A 8 -41.15 56.16 -29.92
CA GLY A 8 -40.41 56.06 -31.17
C GLY A 8 -39.53 54.80 -31.20
N THR A 9 -39.43 54.25 -32.40
CA THR A 9 -38.76 53.02 -32.85
C THR A 9 -37.27 52.90 -32.54
N VAL A 10 -36.77 51.68 -32.30
CA VAL A 10 -35.37 51.32 -32.59
C VAL A 10 -35.29 49.95 -33.28
N ASN A 11 -34.97 49.97 -34.57
CA ASN A 11 -34.62 48.81 -35.38
C ASN A 11 -33.14 48.49 -35.16
N VAL A 12 -32.82 47.35 -34.52
CA VAL A 12 -31.42 46.92 -34.33
C VAL A 12 -31.06 45.85 -35.36
N ARG A 13 -30.29 46.25 -36.38
CA ARG A 13 -29.77 45.38 -37.43
C ARG A 13 -28.57 44.58 -36.88
N PHE A 14 -28.78 43.31 -36.53
CA PHE A 14 -27.74 42.43 -36.00
C PHE A 14 -26.64 42.18 -37.04
N ARG A 15 -25.43 42.67 -36.78
CA ARG A 15 -24.27 42.54 -37.68
C ARG A 15 -23.68 41.13 -37.50
N ARG A 16 -23.85 40.28 -38.52
CA ARG A 16 -23.46 38.85 -38.63
C ARG A 16 -22.00 38.47 -38.27
N ARG A 17 -21.13 39.43 -37.92
CA ARG A 17 -19.68 39.24 -37.70
C ARG A 17 -19.28 38.84 -36.27
N TYR A 18 -20.19 38.90 -35.29
CA TYR A 18 -19.88 38.64 -33.88
C TYR A 18 -20.09 37.18 -33.42
N LEU A 19 -20.55 36.28 -34.30
CA LEU A 19 -20.77 34.85 -33.97
C LEU A 19 -19.58 33.94 -34.30
N ALA A 20 -18.63 34.38 -35.12
CA ALA A 20 -17.49 33.54 -35.56
C ALA A 20 -16.36 33.45 -34.52
N VAL A 21 -16.16 34.52 -33.72
CA VAL A 21 -15.10 34.63 -32.71
C VAL A 21 -15.28 33.65 -31.53
N PRO A 22 -16.47 33.50 -30.92
CA PRO A 22 -16.63 32.56 -29.79
C PRO A 22 -16.54 31.10 -30.22
N ILE A 23 -16.96 30.77 -31.45
CA ILE A 23 -16.88 29.40 -31.99
C ILE A 23 -15.42 29.00 -32.23
N PHE A 24 -14.61 29.91 -32.80
CA PHE A 24 -13.19 29.67 -33.02
C PHE A 24 -12.41 29.47 -31.71
N LEU A 25 -12.70 30.28 -30.68
CA LEU A 25 -12.10 30.14 -29.34
C LEU A 25 -12.45 28.80 -28.67
N MET A 26 -13.70 28.33 -28.80
CA MET A 26 -14.13 27.03 -28.26
C MET A 26 -13.46 25.85 -28.97
N VAL A 27 -13.29 25.92 -30.29
CA VAL A 27 -12.60 24.87 -31.08
C VAL A 27 -11.10 24.81 -30.75
N VAL A 28 -10.44 25.96 -30.57
CA VAL A 28 -9.04 26.01 -30.14
C VAL A 28 -8.87 25.46 -28.72
N ALA A 29 -9.74 25.82 -27.78
CA ALA A 29 -9.72 25.27 -26.42
C ALA A 29 -9.92 23.75 -26.40
N ALA A 30 -10.87 23.22 -27.17
CA ALA A 30 -11.10 21.79 -27.29
C ALA A 30 -9.89 21.04 -27.88
N LEU A 31 -9.23 21.61 -28.91
CA LEU A 31 -8.04 21.01 -29.52
C LEU A 31 -6.83 20.99 -28.58
N LEU A 32 -6.68 22.01 -27.70
CA LEU A 32 -5.63 22.03 -26.69
C LEU A 32 -5.87 20.98 -25.58
N ILE A 33 -7.12 20.75 -25.17
CA ILE A 33 -7.47 19.71 -24.18
C ILE A 33 -7.15 18.31 -24.71
N VAL A 34 -7.41 18.03 -26.00
CA VAL A 34 -7.12 16.73 -26.62
C VAL A 34 -5.61 16.46 -26.74
N ARG A 35 -4.79 17.48 -27.00
CA ARG A 35 -3.32 17.33 -27.11
C ARG A 35 -2.62 17.07 -25.77
N PHE A 36 -3.16 17.58 -24.66
CA PHE A 36 -2.61 17.35 -23.32
C PHE A 36 -2.93 15.96 -22.72
N ASN A 37 -3.95 15.26 -23.24
CA ASN A 37 -4.33 13.93 -22.75
C ASN A 37 -3.66 12.76 -23.52
N ALA A 38 -2.93 13.04 -24.62
CA ALA A 38 -2.34 12.00 -25.46
C ALA A 38 -0.90 11.60 -25.07
N ALA A 39 -0.30 12.26 -24.08
CA ALA A 39 1.03 11.95 -23.57
C ALA A 39 0.97 11.74 -22.05
N GLY A 40 0.18 10.76 -21.61
CA GLY A 40 0.34 10.21 -20.28
C GLY A 40 1.74 9.59 -20.19
N PRO A 41 2.58 9.93 -19.20
CA PRO A 41 3.83 9.21 -18.99
C PRO A 41 3.47 7.74 -18.78
N SER A 42 3.92 6.88 -19.69
CA SER A 42 3.86 5.44 -19.54
C SER A 42 4.47 5.10 -18.19
N ALA A 43 3.63 4.73 -17.23
CA ALA A 43 4.06 4.30 -15.91
C ALA A 43 5.13 3.21 -16.12
N PRO A 44 6.28 3.28 -15.44
CA PRO A 44 7.24 2.22 -15.52
C PRO A 44 6.53 0.94 -15.11
N GLN A 45 6.39 0.02 -16.06
CA GLN A 45 5.86 -1.30 -15.82
C GLN A 45 6.80 -1.92 -14.79
N ARG A 46 6.38 -1.98 -13.51
CA ARG A 46 7.16 -2.66 -12.47
C ARG A 46 7.31 -4.09 -12.95
N VAL A 47 8.49 -4.42 -13.50
CA VAL A 47 8.90 -5.80 -13.67
C VAL A 47 8.87 -6.36 -12.27
N ALA A 48 7.95 -7.28 -12.01
CA ALA A 48 7.88 -7.94 -10.71
C ALA A 48 9.23 -8.60 -10.47
N SER A 49 9.93 -8.21 -9.40
CA SER A 49 11.15 -8.91 -8.99
C SER A 49 10.83 -10.39 -8.83
N PRO A 50 11.73 -11.30 -9.25
CA PRO A 50 11.55 -12.71 -8.97
C PRO A 50 11.34 -12.90 -7.46
N PRO A 51 10.43 -13.80 -7.04
CA PRO A 51 10.18 -14.07 -5.63
C PRO A 51 11.47 -14.49 -4.94
N SER A 52 11.65 -14.09 -3.68
CA SER A 52 12.82 -14.45 -2.89
C SER A 52 13.08 -15.96 -2.94
N PRO A 53 14.33 -16.42 -3.04
CA PRO A 53 14.64 -17.84 -2.96
C PRO A 53 14.20 -18.47 -1.61
N GLN A 54 13.95 -17.65 -0.59
CA GLN A 54 13.44 -18.06 0.72
C GLN A 54 11.90 -18.19 0.76
N CYS A 55 11.20 -17.82 -0.31
CA CYS A 55 9.77 -18.08 -0.42
C CYS A 55 9.51 -19.58 -0.55
N ARG A 56 8.81 -20.15 0.43
CA ARG A 56 8.37 -21.54 0.38
C ARG A 56 7.21 -21.70 -0.61
N LYS A 57 7.13 -22.85 -1.25
CA LYS A 57 5.97 -23.27 -2.05
C LYS A 57 5.01 -24.06 -1.18
N GLY A 58 3.74 -24.12 -1.56
CA GLY A 58 2.72 -24.91 -0.85
C GLY A 58 1.92 -24.08 0.15
N ASN A 59 1.52 -24.71 1.26
CA ASN A 59 0.70 -24.05 2.28
C ASN A 59 1.56 -23.02 3.03
N PRO A 60 1.20 -21.71 3.00
CA PRO A 60 1.98 -20.70 3.70
C PRO A 60 1.98 -20.88 5.23
N LEU A 61 0.94 -21.51 5.79
CA LEU A 61 0.77 -21.69 7.24
C LEU A 61 1.22 -23.08 7.73
N GLU A 62 2.08 -23.76 6.98
CA GLU A 62 2.53 -25.10 7.34
C GLU A 62 3.31 -25.11 8.67
N GLY A 63 2.80 -25.82 9.68
CA GLY A 63 3.41 -25.91 11.03
C GLY A 63 2.87 -24.91 12.05
N VAL A 64 1.95 -24.02 11.65
CA VAL A 64 1.25 -23.12 12.58
C VAL A 64 0.22 -23.92 13.40
N SER A 65 0.18 -23.70 14.72
CA SER A 65 -0.68 -24.45 15.66
C SER A 65 -2.18 -24.15 15.47
N ASN A 66 -2.56 -22.87 15.38
CA ASN A 66 -3.94 -22.44 15.12
C ASN A 66 -4.00 -21.63 13.81
N PRO A 67 -3.95 -22.28 12.63
CA PRO A 67 -3.91 -21.57 11.35
C PRO A 67 -5.25 -20.91 10.99
N LEU A 68 -6.38 -21.35 11.56
CA LEU A 68 -7.71 -20.85 11.20
C LEU A 68 -7.95 -19.40 11.62
N ARG A 69 -7.23 -18.90 12.63
CA ARG A 69 -7.27 -17.48 13.03
C ARG A 69 -6.49 -16.57 12.08
N LEU A 70 -5.66 -17.13 11.21
CA LEU A 70 -4.78 -16.36 10.33
C LEU A 70 -5.40 -16.24 8.95
N ARG A 71 -5.63 -15.00 8.53
CA ARG A 71 -5.99 -14.71 7.15
C ARG A 71 -4.73 -14.35 6.37
N VAL A 72 -4.35 -15.19 5.42
CA VAL A 72 -3.22 -14.91 4.52
C VAL A 72 -3.57 -13.70 3.63
N ILE A 73 -2.73 -12.67 3.69
CA ILE A 73 -2.78 -11.48 2.82
C ILE A 73 -1.86 -11.68 1.61
N SER A 74 -0.64 -12.16 1.86
CA SER A 74 0.35 -12.46 0.83
C SER A 74 1.12 -13.73 1.19
N ASN A 75 1.32 -14.60 0.22
CA ASN A 75 1.99 -15.89 0.44
C ASN A 75 3.49 -15.73 0.75
N CYS A 76 4.12 -14.64 0.34
CA CYS A 76 5.52 -14.38 0.63
C CYS A 76 5.83 -12.89 0.51
N GLU A 77 6.29 -12.29 1.61
CA GLU A 77 6.84 -10.95 1.64
C GLU A 77 8.31 -11.00 2.06
N VAL A 78 9.08 -10.04 1.55
CA VAL A 78 10.44 -9.75 2.00
C VAL A 78 10.42 -8.35 2.59
N ALA A 79 10.90 -8.21 3.82
CA ALA A 79 11.02 -6.92 4.47
C ALA A 79 12.19 -6.87 5.43
N GLY A 80 12.50 -5.66 5.88
CA GLY A 80 13.58 -5.40 6.80
C GLY A 80 13.27 -4.29 7.78
N GLY A 81 14.01 -4.29 8.88
CA GLY A 81 13.86 -3.32 9.95
C GLY A 81 14.75 -3.62 11.14
N ILE A 82 14.53 -2.87 12.22
CA ILE A 82 15.28 -2.98 13.46
C ILE A 82 14.48 -3.78 14.47
N VAL A 83 15.09 -4.80 15.07
CA VAL A 83 14.49 -5.60 16.14
C VAL A 83 14.29 -4.75 17.40
N LYS A 84 13.06 -4.72 17.91
CA LYS A 84 12.65 -3.92 19.07
C LYS A 84 12.45 -4.75 20.33
N SER A 85 11.95 -5.97 20.18
CA SER A 85 11.75 -6.91 21.28
C SER A 85 11.92 -8.34 20.77
N VAL A 86 12.25 -9.25 21.68
CA VAL A 86 12.32 -10.69 21.43
C VAL A 86 11.78 -11.37 22.68
N THR A 87 10.79 -12.24 22.54
CA THR A 87 10.15 -12.89 23.69
C THR A 87 9.68 -14.29 23.32
N ILE A 88 10.02 -15.27 24.15
CA ILE A 88 9.48 -16.62 24.04
C ILE A 88 8.02 -16.63 24.52
N GLN A 89 7.14 -17.22 23.73
CA GLN A 89 5.72 -17.38 24.04
C GLN A 89 5.48 -18.71 24.77
N ASP A 90 4.31 -18.85 25.40
CA ASP A 90 3.94 -20.04 26.18
C ASP A 90 3.93 -21.33 25.35
N ASP A 91 3.71 -21.22 24.04
CA ASP A 91 3.74 -22.33 23.07
C ASP A 91 5.15 -22.66 22.56
N GLY A 92 6.18 -21.99 23.09
CA GLY A 92 7.58 -22.15 22.70
C GLY A 92 7.97 -21.43 21.42
N ASN A 93 7.05 -20.70 20.77
CA ASN A 93 7.39 -19.86 19.62
C ASN A 93 8.11 -18.60 20.07
N TRP A 94 8.97 -18.08 19.21
CA TRP A 94 9.59 -16.77 19.43
C TRP A 94 8.77 -15.69 18.74
N ARG A 95 8.31 -14.74 19.53
CA ARG A 95 7.79 -13.47 19.04
C ARG A 95 8.92 -12.46 18.93
N ILE A 96 9.01 -11.80 17.79
CA ILE A 96 10.02 -10.78 17.51
C ILE A 96 9.28 -9.55 16.95
N ASP A 97 9.34 -8.42 17.66
CA ASP A 97 8.75 -7.18 17.17
C ASP A 97 9.80 -6.37 16.40
N VAL A 98 9.43 -5.88 15.21
CA VAL A 98 10.34 -5.17 14.30
C VAL A 98 9.79 -3.81 13.91
N SER A 99 10.59 -2.77 14.11
CA SER A 99 10.36 -1.45 13.52
C SER A 99 10.81 -1.49 12.06
N LEU A 100 9.85 -1.52 11.13
CA LEU A 100 10.16 -1.64 9.70
C LEU A 100 10.93 -0.43 9.17
N SER A 101 11.85 -0.68 8.24
CA SER A 101 12.41 0.39 7.42
C SER A 101 11.29 1.05 6.59
N PRO A 102 11.36 2.37 6.31
CA PRO A 102 10.23 3.13 5.76
C PRO A 102 9.62 2.56 4.47
N GLN A 103 10.45 1.98 3.59
CA GLN A 103 10.01 1.38 2.33
C GLN A 103 9.08 0.15 2.51
N TYR A 104 9.08 -0.49 3.68
CA TYR A 104 8.25 -1.64 4.00
C TYR A 104 7.00 -1.27 4.82
N GLY A 105 6.77 0.02 5.10
CA GLY A 105 5.66 0.47 5.95
C GLY A 105 4.26 0.00 5.50
N LYS A 106 4.09 -0.35 4.22
CA LYS A 106 2.85 -0.92 3.66
C LYS A 106 2.42 -2.26 4.27
N LEU A 107 3.30 -2.93 5.01
CA LEU A 107 2.99 -4.22 5.66
C LEU A 107 2.26 -4.03 6.98
N LEU A 108 2.34 -2.84 7.58
CA LEU A 108 1.62 -2.50 8.80
C LEU A 108 0.16 -2.18 8.49
N ASP A 109 -0.74 -2.59 9.38
CA ASP A 109 -2.11 -2.12 9.40
C ASP A 109 -2.37 -1.19 10.60
N VAL A 110 -3.63 -0.76 10.73
CA VAL A 110 -4.07 0.06 11.86
C VAL A 110 -3.91 -0.66 13.21
N GLY A 111 -4.02 -2.00 13.21
CA GLY A 111 -3.81 -2.84 14.38
C GLY A 111 -2.37 -2.79 14.87
N ASN A 112 -1.39 -2.90 13.96
CA ASN A 112 0.02 -2.73 14.32
C ASN A 112 0.29 -1.36 14.95
N VAL A 113 -0.29 -0.30 14.38
CA VAL A 113 -0.10 1.06 14.90
C VAL A 113 -0.71 1.21 16.31
N ASN A 114 -1.94 0.74 16.49
CA ASN A 114 -2.71 0.97 17.71
C ASN A 114 -2.35 0.02 18.85
N HIS A 115 -1.89 -1.19 18.55
CA HIS A 115 -1.71 -2.27 19.51
C HIS A 115 -0.26 -2.78 19.59
N GLN A 116 0.57 -2.51 18.58
CA GLN A 116 1.96 -2.99 18.49
C GLN A 116 2.99 -1.87 18.37
N ASN A 117 2.68 -0.67 18.86
CA ASN A 117 3.59 0.49 18.81
C ASN A 117 4.10 0.83 17.40
N GLY A 118 3.35 0.48 16.36
CA GLY A 118 3.77 0.62 14.96
C GLY A 118 4.82 -0.40 14.51
N TRP A 119 5.01 -1.49 15.24
CA TRP A 119 5.91 -2.59 14.89
C TRP A 119 5.18 -3.73 14.18
N LEU A 120 5.90 -4.38 13.28
CA LEU A 120 5.45 -5.65 12.69
C LEU A 120 5.82 -6.79 13.63
N VAL A 121 4.89 -7.72 13.84
CA VAL A 121 5.14 -8.92 14.63
C VAL A 121 5.65 -10.02 13.71
N LEU A 122 6.74 -10.68 14.11
CA LEU A 122 7.23 -11.90 13.48
C LEU A 122 7.07 -13.06 14.47
N GLU A 123 6.54 -14.19 13.99
CA GLU A 123 6.36 -15.41 14.79
C GLU A 123 7.22 -16.54 14.23
N LEU A 124 8.30 -16.87 14.96
CA LEU A 124 9.20 -17.98 14.62
C LEU A 124 8.75 -19.25 15.35
N ILE A 125 8.10 -20.13 14.59
CA ILE A 125 7.54 -21.37 15.12
C ILE A 125 8.63 -22.39 15.47
N SER A 126 8.34 -23.24 16.44
CA SER A 126 9.23 -24.33 16.90
C SER A 126 9.82 -25.17 15.76
N ARG A 127 9.04 -25.44 14.70
CA ARG A 127 9.50 -26.20 13.53
C ARG A 127 10.72 -25.59 12.84
N ASP A 128 10.80 -24.25 12.77
CA ASP A 128 11.78 -23.52 11.98
C ASP A 128 13.01 -23.08 12.80
N GLN A 129 12.89 -23.06 14.13
CA GLN A 129 13.95 -22.71 15.08
C GLN A 129 15.27 -23.49 14.93
N PRO A 130 15.32 -24.78 14.51
CA PRO A 130 16.59 -25.48 14.30
C PRO A 130 17.46 -24.88 13.20
N THR A 131 16.88 -24.08 12.30
CA THR A 131 17.58 -23.52 11.12
C THR A 131 17.61 -22.00 11.10
N ILE A 132 16.79 -21.34 11.92
CA ILE A 132 16.69 -19.87 11.98
C ILE A 132 17.12 -19.43 13.38
N SER A 133 18.22 -18.68 13.46
CA SER A 133 18.67 -18.07 14.70
C SER A 133 17.77 -16.89 15.08
N VAL A 134 17.43 -16.78 16.36
CA VAL A 134 16.69 -15.65 16.91
C VAL A 134 17.61 -14.43 16.94
N PRO A 135 17.23 -13.29 16.33
CA PRO A 135 18.09 -12.11 16.27
C PRO A 135 18.18 -11.40 17.62
N LEU A 136 19.22 -10.58 17.80
CA LEU A 136 19.36 -9.74 18.99
C LEU A 136 18.55 -8.44 18.86
N VAL A 137 18.06 -7.92 19.99
CA VAL A 137 17.43 -6.60 20.04
C VAL A 137 18.41 -5.52 19.55
N GLY A 138 17.90 -4.60 18.71
CA GLY A 138 18.69 -3.53 18.09
C GLY A 138 19.36 -3.92 16.77
N LYS A 139 19.32 -5.19 16.37
CA LYS A 139 19.86 -5.61 15.07
C LYS A 139 18.96 -5.19 13.92
N GLN A 140 19.58 -4.78 12.83
CA GLN A 140 18.94 -4.66 11.52
C GLN A 140 18.87 -6.06 10.90
N ILE A 141 17.69 -6.45 10.44
CA ILE A 141 17.46 -7.76 9.83
C ILE A 141 16.66 -7.62 8.54
N ILE A 142 16.86 -8.59 7.64
CA ILE A 142 15.96 -8.92 6.54
C ILE A 142 15.28 -10.24 6.85
N PHE A 143 13.96 -10.30 6.67
CA PHE A 143 13.16 -11.49 6.95
C PHE A 143 12.20 -11.79 5.80
N VAL A 144 11.78 -13.05 5.75
CA VAL A 144 10.88 -13.58 4.72
C VAL A 144 9.83 -14.47 5.36
N GLY A 145 8.60 -14.37 4.88
CA GLY A 145 7.49 -15.26 5.25
C GLY A 145 6.16 -14.74 4.70
N PRO A 146 5.04 -15.43 4.95
CA PRO A 146 3.74 -14.98 4.53
C PRO A 146 3.27 -13.82 5.40
N LEU A 147 2.67 -12.80 4.77
CA LEU A 147 1.97 -11.76 5.50
C LEU A 147 0.57 -12.25 5.81
N VAL A 148 0.20 -12.23 7.09
CA VAL A 148 -1.11 -12.61 7.59
C VAL A 148 -1.72 -11.50 8.42
N TYR A 149 -3.04 -11.47 8.46
CA TYR A 149 -3.79 -10.79 9.51
C TYR A 149 -4.20 -11.81 10.56
N ASP A 150 -3.87 -11.56 11.82
CA ASP A 150 -4.28 -12.40 12.94
C ASP A 150 -5.63 -11.91 13.49
N SER A 151 -6.70 -12.70 13.33
CA SER A 151 -8.04 -12.30 13.73
C SER A 151 -8.30 -12.36 15.24
N GLU A 152 -7.45 -13.05 16.02
CA GLU A 152 -7.55 -13.05 17.48
C GLU A 152 -6.83 -11.86 18.10
N ASN A 153 -5.72 -11.47 17.47
CA ASN A 153 -4.85 -10.39 17.95
C ASN A 153 -5.16 -9.03 17.31
N TYR A 154 -5.76 -9.01 16.12
CA TYR A 154 -6.15 -7.81 15.39
C TYR A 154 -4.99 -6.95 14.87
N TRP A 155 -3.94 -7.58 14.30
CA TRP A 155 -2.86 -6.90 13.58
C TRP A 155 -2.23 -7.78 12.49
N ASN A 156 -1.44 -7.18 11.59
CA ASN A 156 -0.64 -7.94 10.64
C ASN A 156 0.63 -8.52 11.28
N ALA A 157 1.04 -9.67 10.77
CA ALA A 157 2.27 -10.36 11.18
C ALA A 157 2.91 -11.11 10.00
N ILE A 158 4.20 -11.44 10.14
CA ILE A 158 4.80 -12.55 9.38
C ILE A 158 4.69 -13.81 10.24
N TYR A 159 3.86 -14.76 9.82
CA TYR A 159 3.59 -15.98 10.58
C TYR A 159 3.33 -17.16 9.64
N PRO A 160 4.23 -18.17 9.57
CA PRO A 160 5.50 -18.27 10.29
C PRO A 160 6.65 -17.58 9.56
N VAL A 161 7.68 -17.18 10.29
CA VAL A 161 8.92 -16.69 9.67
C VAL A 161 9.67 -17.83 8.99
N TRP A 162 10.07 -17.64 7.72
CA TRP A 162 10.78 -18.64 6.93
C TRP A 162 12.29 -18.40 6.83
N SER A 163 12.74 -17.17 7.02
CA SER A 163 14.16 -16.84 7.12
C SER A 163 14.37 -15.51 7.86
N ILE A 164 15.48 -15.38 8.58
CA ILE A 164 16.00 -14.12 9.13
C ILE A 164 17.49 -14.07 8.77
N GLN A 165 17.94 -12.92 8.28
CA GLN A 165 19.34 -12.63 7.98
C GLN A 165 19.69 -11.28 8.62
N ASP A 166 20.87 -11.19 9.23
CA ASP A 166 21.44 -9.90 9.61
C ASP A 166 21.81 -9.13 8.33
N ASP A 167 21.50 -7.83 8.30
CA ASP A 167 21.87 -6.91 7.21
C ASP A 167 23.26 -6.28 7.47
#